data_AF-A0A3M2DZY5-F1
#
_entry.id   AF-A0A3M2DZY5-F1
#
_cell.length_a   1.000
_cell.length_b   1.000
_cell.length_c   1.000
_cell.angle_alpha   90.00
_cell.angle_beta   90.00
_cell.angle_gamma   90.00
#
_symmetry.space_group_name_H-M   'P 1'
#
loop_
_entity.id
_entity.type
_entity.pdbx_description
1 polymer ?
#
loop_
_entity_poly.entity_id
_entity_poly.type
_entity_poly.pdbx_seq_one_letter_code
_entity_poly.pdbx_strand_id
1 'polypeptide(L)'
;MAVAGTAFAFPRRMRILPTTIALAAAVACSGELTPIDSSEPGGGGADAGAGGAAAMYRPDIQRDLEAMGCTSEACHGGGSVPMPVTAAPATDDAWMANYNQVKARAGTATASLLIDKATGAGGHIAAVQPGDPMLDRWTEWIELGTPYERSTGGAPDAGTGAADAGPGATGDAAPTLTWEADIGPLMRARGCTDCHGTSGAYSLENYSAALGFGTDELPNVIPGDPLSLLVVYCEQGHHGMPYDDALKVLSWVVDFEAAER
;
A
#
# COMPACT_ATOMS: atom_id res chain seq x y z
N MET A 1 38.92 45.90 22.65
CA MET A 1 39.46 44.59 23.06
C MET A 1 39.49 43.70 21.84
N ALA A 2 40.67 43.44 21.29
CA ALA A 2 40.88 42.58 20.14
C ALA A 2 41.58 41.30 20.64
N VAL A 3 41.00 40.13 20.35
CA VAL A 3 41.63 38.84 20.65
C VAL A 3 42.05 38.21 19.34
N ALA A 4 43.37 38.08 19.19
CA ALA A 4 44.05 37.47 18.07
C ALA A 4 43.88 35.94 18.08
N GLY A 5 43.85 35.36 16.88
CA GLY A 5 43.61 33.94 16.65
C GLY A 5 44.78 33.02 16.96
N THR A 6 44.50 31.73 16.83
CA THR A 6 45.50 30.66 16.76
C THR A 6 45.04 29.64 15.71
N ALA A 7 45.80 29.54 14.64
CA ALA A 7 45.64 28.51 13.62
C ALA A 7 46.39 27.24 14.06
N PHE A 8 45.69 26.11 14.10
CA PHE A 8 46.31 24.80 14.24
C PHE A 8 46.33 24.10 12.88
N ALA A 9 47.54 23.85 12.38
CA ALA A 9 47.78 23.00 11.22
C ALA A 9 48.08 21.56 11.69
N PHE A 10 47.38 20.58 11.11
CA PHE A 10 47.76 19.16 11.19
C PHE A 10 47.67 18.55 9.78
N PRO A 11 48.77 18.04 9.20
CA PRO A 11 48.67 17.18 8.03
C PRO A 11 48.42 15.73 8.47
N ARG A 12 47.20 15.24 8.26
CA ARG A 12 46.90 13.80 8.40
C ARG A 12 47.16 13.11 7.07
N ARG A 13 48.24 12.34 6.99
CA ARG A 13 48.50 11.41 5.88
C ARG A 13 47.42 10.33 5.85
N MET A 14 46.56 10.37 4.83
CA MET A 14 45.59 9.31 4.54
C MET A 14 46.32 8.16 3.84
N ARG A 15 46.44 7.02 4.52
CA ARG A 15 46.87 5.76 3.89
C ARG A 15 45.65 5.15 3.20
N ILE A 16 45.69 5.14 1.87
CA ILE A 16 44.74 4.44 1.02
C ILE A 16 45.09 2.94 1.13
N LEU A 17 44.23 2.16 1.79
CA LEU A 17 44.22 0.71 1.72
C LEU A 17 43.36 0.30 0.52
N PRO A 18 43.86 -0.57 -0.37
CA PRO A 18 43.04 -1.11 -1.46
C PRO A 18 42.00 -2.05 -0.87
N THR A 19 40.74 -1.60 -0.87
CA THR A 19 39.58 -2.45 -0.57
C THR A 19 39.36 -3.39 -1.75
N THR A 20 39.77 -4.63 -1.58
CA THR A 20 39.45 -5.73 -2.49
C THR A 20 37.94 -5.99 -2.39
N ILE A 21 37.19 -5.56 -3.40
CA ILE A 21 35.77 -5.89 -3.55
C ILE A 21 35.69 -7.36 -3.99
N ALA A 22 35.25 -8.22 -3.08
CA ALA A 22 34.85 -9.58 -3.43
C ALA A 22 33.51 -9.51 -4.17
N LEU A 23 33.54 -9.80 -5.47
CA LEU A 23 32.36 -9.92 -6.32
C LEU A 23 31.63 -11.22 -5.93
N ALA A 24 30.57 -11.11 -5.14
CA ALA A 24 29.69 -12.23 -4.89
C ALA A 24 28.89 -12.53 -6.17
N ALA A 25 29.03 -13.75 -6.70
CA ALA A 25 28.30 -14.20 -7.86
C ALA A 25 26.80 -14.24 -7.53
N ALA A 26 26.02 -13.40 -8.21
CA ALA A 26 24.57 -13.52 -8.26
C ALA A 26 24.22 -14.82 -9.00
N VAL A 27 23.55 -15.75 -8.32
CA VAL A 27 22.89 -16.89 -8.95
C VAL A 27 21.70 -16.32 -9.72
N ALA A 28 21.91 -16.06 -11.01
CA ALA A 28 20.84 -15.74 -11.93
C ALA A 28 19.98 -16.99 -12.14
N CYS A 29 18.68 -16.89 -11.83
CA CYS A 29 17.69 -17.84 -12.33
C CYS A 29 17.69 -17.73 -13.85
N SER A 30 18.35 -18.69 -14.51
CA SER A 30 18.39 -18.79 -15.97
C SER A 30 17.11 -19.47 -16.43
N GLY A 31 16.00 -18.72 -16.42
CA GLY A 31 14.81 -19.07 -17.18
C GLY A 31 15.05 -18.66 -18.62
N GLU A 32 15.10 -19.62 -19.54
CA GLU A 32 15.18 -19.40 -20.98
C GLU A 32 13.95 -18.59 -21.43
N LEU A 33 14.13 -17.30 -21.71
CA LEU A 33 13.12 -16.48 -22.38
C LEU A 33 13.13 -16.87 -23.87
N THR A 34 12.29 -17.83 -24.25
CA THR A 34 12.01 -18.07 -25.66
C THR A 34 11.28 -16.84 -26.23
N PRO A 35 11.75 -16.23 -27.32
CA PRO A 35 11.04 -15.13 -27.96
C PRO A 35 9.66 -15.60 -28.42
N ILE A 36 8.60 -14.94 -27.94
CA ILE A 36 7.25 -15.10 -28.45
C ILE A 36 7.21 -14.43 -29.83
N ASP A 37 7.09 -15.24 -30.88
CA ASP A 37 6.85 -14.80 -32.24
C ASP A 37 5.54 -14.01 -32.28
N SER A 38 5.66 -12.69 -32.46
CA SER A 38 4.57 -11.72 -32.46
C SER A 38 4.11 -11.46 -33.90
N SER A 39 3.65 -12.52 -34.57
CA SER A 39 3.16 -12.41 -35.95
C SER A 39 1.87 -13.19 -36.21
N GLU A 40 0.82 -12.93 -35.42
CA GLU A 40 -0.57 -13.23 -35.81
C GLU A 40 -1.41 -11.93 -35.80
N PRO A 41 -2.03 -11.52 -36.92
CA PRO A 41 -3.01 -10.44 -36.93
C PRO A 41 -4.35 -10.98 -36.40
N GLY A 42 -4.46 -11.10 -35.07
CA GLY A 42 -5.68 -11.51 -34.37
C GLY A 42 -6.65 -10.34 -34.24
N GLY A 43 -7.77 -10.43 -34.97
CA GLY A 43 -8.85 -9.44 -34.93
C GLY A 43 -9.45 -9.28 -33.54
N GLY A 44 -9.63 -8.02 -33.14
CA GLY A 44 -10.30 -7.64 -31.90
C GLY A 44 -11.77 -8.06 -31.91
N GLY A 45 -12.07 -9.14 -31.19
CA GLY A 45 -13.36 -9.31 -30.56
C GLY A 45 -13.28 -8.63 -29.20
N ALA A 46 -13.90 -7.47 -29.04
CA ALA A 46 -14.23 -6.97 -27.72
C ALA A 46 -15.32 -7.88 -27.18
N ASP A 47 -14.94 -8.90 -26.42
CA ASP A 47 -15.90 -9.73 -25.69
C ASP A 47 -16.65 -8.82 -24.73
N ALA A 48 -17.91 -8.52 -25.06
CA ALA A 48 -18.83 -7.86 -24.17
C ALA A 48 -18.93 -8.71 -22.90
N GLY A 49 -18.44 -8.15 -21.79
CA GLY A 49 -18.19 -8.84 -20.54
C GLY A 49 -19.35 -9.74 -20.12
N ALA A 50 -19.13 -11.05 -20.18
CA ALA A 50 -19.91 -11.97 -19.38
C ALA A 50 -19.77 -11.49 -17.94
N GLY A 51 -20.87 -11.05 -17.32
CA GLY A 51 -20.90 -10.45 -15.99
C GLY A 51 -20.12 -11.31 -15.00
N GLY A 52 -18.85 -10.96 -14.83
CA GLY A 52 -17.89 -11.74 -14.07
C GLY A 52 -18.38 -11.84 -12.64
N ALA A 53 -18.14 -12.98 -12.03
CA ALA A 53 -18.17 -13.06 -10.59
C ALA A 53 -17.33 -11.90 -10.01
N ALA A 54 -17.95 -11.05 -9.19
CA ALA A 54 -17.24 -9.96 -8.49
C ALA A 54 -15.95 -10.49 -7.84
N ALA A 55 -14.86 -9.77 -8.00
CA ALA A 55 -13.55 -10.15 -7.51
C ALA A 55 -13.53 -10.34 -5.99
N MET A 56 -13.03 -11.48 -5.53
CA MET A 56 -12.91 -11.81 -4.10
C MET A 56 -11.46 -12.15 -3.76
N TYR A 57 -11.04 -11.91 -2.52
CA TYR A 57 -9.68 -12.31 -2.11
C TYR A 57 -9.48 -13.83 -2.27
N ARG A 58 -10.42 -14.61 -1.75
CA ARG A 58 -10.51 -16.06 -1.91
C ARG A 58 -11.59 -16.40 -2.94
N PRO A 59 -11.23 -16.99 -4.11
CA PRO A 59 -9.90 -17.46 -4.48
C PRO A 59 -9.08 -16.47 -5.33
N ASP A 60 -9.65 -15.37 -5.82
CA ASP A 60 -9.11 -14.70 -7.01
C ASP A 60 -7.78 -14.00 -6.76
N ILE A 61 -7.70 -13.13 -5.75
CA ILE A 61 -6.49 -12.34 -5.49
C ILE A 61 -5.33 -13.23 -5.04
N GLN A 62 -5.59 -14.23 -4.19
CA GLN A 62 -4.54 -15.18 -3.79
C GLN A 62 -4.04 -16.01 -4.99
N ARG A 63 -4.94 -16.47 -5.87
CA ARG A 63 -4.56 -17.20 -7.09
C ARG A 63 -3.67 -16.35 -7.98
N ASP A 64 -4.00 -15.07 -8.13
CA ASP A 64 -3.25 -14.14 -8.95
C ASP A 64 -1.83 -13.91 -8.37
N LEU A 65 -1.70 -13.75 -7.05
CA LEU A 65 -0.41 -13.65 -6.35
C LEU A 65 0.46 -14.92 -6.53
N GLU A 66 -0.16 -16.10 -6.49
CA GLU A 66 0.53 -17.37 -6.70
C GLU A 66 0.98 -17.54 -8.15
N ALA A 67 0.11 -17.21 -9.12
CA ALA A 67 0.41 -17.29 -10.54
C ALA A 67 1.59 -16.38 -10.94
N MET A 68 1.71 -15.22 -10.28
CA MET A 68 2.83 -14.29 -10.44
C MET A 68 4.10 -14.71 -9.69
N GLY A 69 4.04 -15.78 -8.88
CA GLY A 69 5.16 -16.20 -8.03
C GLY A 69 5.44 -15.24 -6.86
N CYS A 70 4.54 -14.32 -6.55
CA CYS A 70 4.69 -13.39 -5.45
C CYS A 70 4.83 -14.14 -4.11
N THR A 71 4.12 -15.24 -3.95
CA THR A 71 4.13 -16.10 -2.74
C THR A 71 5.36 -17.00 -2.61
N SER A 72 6.37 -16.86 -3.48
CA SER A 72 7.61 -17.63 -3.37
C SER A 72 8.44 -17.18 -2.17
N GLU A 73 9.18 -18.10 -1.53
CA GLU A 73 9.99 -17.82 -0.34
C GLU A 73 10.96 -16.64 -0.52
N ALA A 74 11.51 -16.49 -1.73
CA ALA A 74 12.44 -15.41 -2.08
C ALA A 74 11.77 -14.02 -2.19
N CYS A 75 10.45 -13.97 -2.35
CA CYS A 75 9.70 -12.73 -2.59
C CYS A 75 8.81 -12.37 -1.42
N HIS A 76 7.66 -13.03 -1.27
CA HIS A 76 6.71 -12.77 -0.19
C HIS A 76 6.33 -14.01 0.63
N GLY A 77 6.84 -15.19 0.28
CA GLY A 77 6.60 -16.45 1.02
C GLY A 77 7.38 -16.60 2.32
N GLY A 78 8.37 -15.73 2.57
CA GLY A 78 9.20 -15.73 3.78
C GLY A 78 8.69 -14.79 4.87
N GLY A 79 8.97 -15.09 6.14
CA GLY A 79 8.51 -14.29 7.29
C GLY A 79 9.19 -12.93 7.50
N SER A 80 10.29 -12.65 6.79
CA SER A 80 11.11 -11.44 6.98
C SER A 80 10.82 -10.33 5.95
N VAL A 81 9.78 -10.49 5.14
CA VAL A 81 9.45 -9.58 4.05
C VAL A 81 8.29 -8.67 4.47
N PRO A 82 8.17 -7.46 3.88
CA PRO A 82 7.14 -6.52 4.31
C PRO A 82 5.70 -6.99 4.10
N MET A 83 5.42 -8.02 3.31
CA MET A 83 4.06 -8.56 3.09
C MET A 83 4.10 -10.09 3.06
N PRO A 84 4.26 -10.78 4.20
CA PRO A 84 4.37 -12.24 4.18
C PRO A 84 3.05 -12.88 3.74
N VAL A 85 3.07 -13.65 2.65
CA VAL A 85 1.93 -14.39 2.12
C VAL A 85 2.33 -15.84 1.80
N THR A 86 1.61 -16.78 2.38
CA THR A 86 1.86 -18.22 2.19
C THR A 86 1.22 -18.70 0.90
N ALA A 87 1.95 -19.46 0.07
CA ALA A 87 1.37 -20.11 -1.10
C ALA A 87 0.42 -21.24 -0.69
N ALA A 88 -0.70 -21.39 -1.38
CA ALA A 88 -1.74 -22.39 -1.19
C ALA A 88 -2.10 -22.64 0.29
N PRO A 89 -2.66 -21.63 1.01
CA PRO A 89 -2.92 -21.76 2.44
C PRO A 89 -3.85 -22.94 2.74
N ALA A 90 -3.42 -23.83 3.64
CA ALA A 90 -4.14 -25.07 3.96
C ALA A 90 -5.26 -24.89 4.98
N THR A 91 -5.26 -23.78 5.71
CA THR A 91 -6.22 -23.48 6.79
C THR A 91 -6.84 -22.11 6.58
N ASP A 92 -8.08 -21.92 7.05
CA ASP A 92 -8.74 -20.62 6.98
C ASP A 92 -7.99 -19.54 7.76
N ASP A 93 -7.33 -19.88 8.87
CA ASP A 93 -6.45 -18.97 9.60
C ASP A 93 -5.29 -18.46 8.72
N ALA A 94 -4.68 -19.34 7.93
CA ALA A 94 -3.60 -18.97 7.02
C ALA A 94 -4.12 -18.13 5.84
N TRP A 95 -5.32 -18.42 5.33
CA TRP A 95 -6.00 -17.59 4.34
C TRP A 95 -6.28 -16.19 4.88
N MET A 96 -6.81 -16.08 6.10
CA MET A 96 -7.10 -14.81 6.75
C MET A 96 -5.82 -14.03 7.06
N ALA A 97 -4.74 -14.71 7.46
CA ALA A 97 -3.44 -14.10 7.65
C ALA A 97 -2.92 -13.46 6.36
N ASN A 98 -2.96 -14.20 5.23
CA ASN A 98 -2.57 -13.61 3.95
C ASN A 98 -3.50 -12.46 3.54
N TYR A 99 -4.82 -12.61 3.71
CA TYR A 99 -5.80 -11.55 3.42
C TYR A 99 -5.46 -10.27 4.16
N ASN A 100 -5.19 -10.34 5.47
CA ASN A 100 -4.86 -9.15 6.26
C ASN A 100 -3.57 -8.48 5.77
N GLN A 101 -2.57 -9.26 5.33
CA GLN A 101 -1.36 -8.70 4.73
C GLN A 101 -1.66 -8.00 3.40
N VAL A 102 -2.40 -8.64 2.50
CA VAL A 102 -2.71 -8.04 1.18
C VAL A 102 -3.66 -6.85 1.33
N LYS A 103 -4.73 -6.99 2.12
CA LYS A 103 -5.73 -5.95 2.40
C LYS A 103 -5.09 -4.70 2.96
N ALA A 104 -4.18 -4.82 3.91
CA ALA A 104 -3.53 -3.63 4.44
C ALA A 104 -2.87 -2.86 3.28
N ARG A 105 -2.30 -3.54 2.27
CA ARG A 105 -1.62 -2.88 1.12
C ARG A 105 -2.55 -2.45 -0.01
N ALA A 106 -3.82 -2.81 0.09
CA ALA A 106 -4.84 -2.52 -0.90
C ALA A 106 -5.13 -1.02 -1.01
N GLY A 107 -5.18 -0.28 0.11
CA GLY A 107 -5.51 1.14 0.13
C GLY A 107 -6.81 1.42 -0.63
N THR A 108 -6.77 2.39 -1.54
CA THR A 108 -7.85 2.65 -2.52
C THR A 108 -7.36 2.39 -3.93
N ALA A 109 -8.28 2.30 -4.90
CA ALA A 109 -7.94 2.03 -6.30
C ALA A 109 -6.92 3.02 -6.89
N THR A 110 -6.95 4.28 -6.43
CA THR A 110 -6.04 5.35 -6.86
C THR A 110 -4.82 5.54 -5.96
N ALA A 111 -4.79 4.91 -4.79
CA ALA A 111 -3.70 4.98 -3.82
C ALA A 111 -3.48 3.59 -3.20
N SER A 112 -2.97 2.66 -4.02
CA SER A 112 -2.78 1.26 -3.66
C SER A 112 -1.30 0.87 -3.78
N LEU A 113 -0.63 0.67 -2.64
CA LEU A 113 0.72 0.11 -2.63
C LEU A 113 0.76 -1.29 -3.29
N LEU A 114 -0.32 -2.06 -3.21
CA LEU A 114 -0.43 -3.34 -3.90
C LEU A 114 -0.31 -3.16 -5.43
N ILE A 115 -1.08 -2.24 -6.02
CA ILE A 115 -1.04 -1.94 -7.46
C ILE A 115 0.29 -1.29 -7.84
N ASP A 116 0.76 -0.32 -7.06
CA ASP A 116 2.02 0.38 -7.33
C ASP A 116 3.21 -0.59 -7.34
N LYS A 117 3.29 -1.48 -6.35
CA LYS A 117 4.34 -2.50 -6.30
C LYS A 117 4.17 -3.54 -7.41
N ALA A 118 2.95 -3.93 -7.73
CA ALA A 118 2.70 -4.85 -8.85
C ALA A 118 3.20 -4.26 -10.18
N THR A 119 2.98 -2.96 -10.41
CA THR A 119 3.40 -2.25 -11.63
C THR A 119 4.87 -1.81 -11.63
N GLY A 120 5.60 -2.06 -10.54
CA GLY A 120 7.06 -1.91 -10.45
C GLY A 120 7.56 -0.69 -9.69
N ALA A 121 6.68 0.05 -8.99
CA ALA A 121 7.07 1.21 -8.22
C ALA A 121 8.12 0.89 -7.15
N GLY A 122 9.17 1.72 -7.07
CA GLY A 122 10.29 1.52 -6.16
C GLY A 122 11.17 0.30 -6.49
N GLY A 123 11.21 -0.12 -7.75
CA GLY A 123 12.08 -1.21 -8.22
C GLY A 123 11.55 -2.61 -7.93
N HIS A 124 10.25 -2.75 -7.68
CA HIS A 124 9.63 -4.06 -7.46
C HIS A 124 9.57 -4.86 -8.79
N ILE A 125 9.92 -6.15 -8.73
CA ILE A 125 10.20 -6.95 -9.94
C ILE A 125 8.97 -7.57 -10.62
N ALA A 126 7.77 -7.42 -10.05
CA ALA A 126 6.55 -8.03 -10.62
C ALA A 126 6.21 -7.46 -12.00
N ALA A 127 6.41 -6.15 -12.20
CA ALA A 127 6.28 -5.43 -13.48
C ALA A 127 5.01 -5.77 -14.29
N VAL A 128 3.88 -5.91 -13.60
CA VAL A 128 2.57 -6.12 -14.22
C VAL A 128 2.21 -4.89 -15.04
N GLN A 129 1.80 -5.10 -16.28
CA GLN A 129 1.56 -4.00 -17.21
C GLN A 129 0.17 -3.38 -16.98
N PRO A 130 0.01 -2.05 -17.15
CA PRO A 130 -1.32 -1.45 -17.18
C PRO A 130 -2.22 -2.12 -18.24
N GLY A 131 -3.47 -2.43 -17.85
CA GLY A 131 -4.42 -3.17 -18.68
C GLY A 131 -4.29 -4.70 -18.61
N ASP A 132 -3.42 -5.23 -17.75
CA ASP A 132 -3.45 -6.65 -17.40
C ASP A 132 -4.76 -6.99 -16.66
N PRO A 133 -5.51 -8.04 -17.08
CA PRO A 133 -6.76 -8.43 -16.42
C PRO A 133 -6.63 -8.72 -14.92
N MET A 134 -5.42 -9.04 -14.45
CA MET A 134 -5.14 -9.19 -13.03
C MET A 134 -5.22 -7.85 -12.29
N LEU A 135 -4.62 -6.77 -12.83
CA LEU A 135 -4.71 -5.44 -12.21
C LEU A 135 -6.14 -4.92 -12.21
N ASP A 136 -6.88 -5.16 -13.29
CA ASP A 136 -8.31 -4.79 -13.36
C ASP A 136 -9.09 -5.49 -12.24
N ARG A 137 -8.84 -6.79 -12.03
CA ARG A 137 -9.47 -7.58 -10.96
C ARG A 137 -9.07 -7.10 -9.56
N TRP A 138 -7.80 -6.75 -9.35
CA TRP A 138 -7.33 -6.23 -8.07
C TRP A 138 -7.93 -4.86 -7.77
N THR A 139 -8.04 -4.01 -8.79
CA THR A 139 -8.70 -2.70 -8.70
C THR A 139 -10.18 -2.87 -8.34
N GLU A 140 -10.90 -3.75 -9.04
CA GLU A 140 -12.30 -4.08 -8.73
C GLU A 140 -12.44 -4.58 -7.28
N TRP A 141 -11.56 -5.49 -6.84
CA TRP A 141 -11.57 -5.99 -5.47
C TRP A 141 -11.36 -4.87 -4.44
N ILE A 142 -10.48 -3.90 -4.72
CA ILE A 142 -10.25 -2.74 -3.86
C ILE A 142 -11.49 -1.83 -3.84
N GLU A 143 -12.07 -1.51 -4.99
CA GLU A 143 -13.27 -0.67 -5.13
C GLU A 143 -14.50 -1.28 -4.43
N LEU A 144 -14.59 -2.62 -4.39
CA LEU A 144 -15.63 -3.35 -3.65
C LEU A 144 -15.40 -3.41 -2.14
N GLY A 145 -14.37 -2.73 -1.62
CA GLY A 145 -14.05 -2.70 -0.19
C GLY A 145 -13.29 -3.94 0.27
N THR A 146 -12.54 -4.59 -0.61
CA THR A 146 -11.68 -5.77 -0.35
C THR A 146 -12.44 -6.98 0.22
N PRO A 147 -13.52 -7.48 -0.40
CA PRO A 147 -14.26 -8.60 0.14
C PRO A 147 -13.39 -9.87 0.25
N TYR A 148 -13.48 -10.57 1.38
CA TYR A 148 -12.64 -11.75 1.67
C TYR A 148 -13.06 -12.97 0.84
N GLU A 149 -14.33 -13.35 0.91
CA GLU A 149 -14.91 -14.43 0.13
C GLU A 149 -16.36 -14.10 -0.19
N ARG A 150 -16.92 -14.78 -1.21
CA ARG A 150 -18.35 -14.66 -1.46
C ARG A 150 -19.09 -15.22 -0.25
N SER A 151 -19.90 -14.39 0.40
CA SER A 151 -20.92 -14.91 1.30
C SER A 151 -21.76 -15.89 0.50
N THR A 152 -21.70 -17.17 0.83
CA THR A 152 -22.47 -18.25 0.20
C THR A 152 -23.94 -18.16 0.59
N GLY A 153 -24.46 -16.92 0.73
CA GLY A 153 -25.83 -16.59 1.10
C GLY A 153 -26.71 -17.64 0.46
N GLY A 154 -27.25 -18.52 1.32
CA GLY A 154 -27.94 -19.71 0.87
C GLY A 154 -28.88 -19.29 -0.23
N ALA A 155 -28.87 -20.01 -1.36
CA ALA A 155 -29.75 -19.75 -2.48
C ALA A 155 -31.10 -19.30 -1.92
N PRO A 156 -31.63 -18.12 -2.30
CA PRO A 156 -32.86 -17.62 -1.71
C PRO A 156 -33.86 -18.75 -1.85
N ASP A 157 -34.24 -19.32 -0.70
CA ASP A 157 -35.08 -20.49 -0.67
C ASP A 157 -36.34 -20.10 -1.45
N ALA A 158 -36.63 -20.81 -2.54
CA ALA A 158 -37.78 -20.53 -3.39
C ALA A 158 -39.10 -20.94 -2.69
N GLY A 159 -39.14 -20.77 -1.38
CA GLY A 159 -40.28 -20.95 -0.50
C GLY A 159 -41.28 -19.83 -0.73
N THR A 160 -42.32 -20.15 -1.49
CA THR A 160 -43.61 -19.46 -1.45
C THR A 160 -44.11 -19.42 0.00
N GLY A 161 -44.01 -18.26 0.67
CA GLY A 161 -44.70 -18.09 1.94
C GLY A 161 -44.22 -16.94 2.81
N ALA A 162 -45.01 -15.86 2.77
CA ALA A 162 -45.15 -14.82 3.80
C ALA A 162 -43.92 -13.95 4.13
N ALA A 163 -44.05 -12.68 3.72
CA ALA A 163 -43.30 -11.52 4.17
C ALA A 163 -42.80 -11.61 5.61
N ASP A 164 -41.51 -11.93 5.75
CA ASP A 164 -40.70 -11.42 6.84
C ASP A 164 -39.49 -10.75 6.19
N ALA A 165 -39.63 -9.44 5.96
CA ALA A 165 -38.54 -8.59 5.51
C ALA A 165 -37.54 -8.52 6.66
N GLY A 166 -36.63 -9.50 6.72
CA GLY A 166 -35.46 -9.42 7.58
C GLY A 166 -34.77 -8.08 7.32
N PRO A 167 -34.34 -7.36 8.37
CA PRO A 167 -33.79 -6.03 8.22
C PRO A 167 -32.60 -6.14 7.28
N GLY A 168 -32.73 -5.54 6.09
CA GLY A 168 -31.62 -5.40 5.17
C GLY A 168 -30.48 -4.80 5.95
N ALA A 169 -29.29 -5.38 5.80
CA ALA A 169 -28.07 -4.76 6.28
C ALA A 169 -27.98 -3.40 5.58
N THR A 170 -28.50 -2.38 6.23
CA THR A 170 -28.14 -1.00 5.98
C THR A 170 -26.66 -0.98 6.23
N GLY A 171 -25.87 -0.98 5.15
CA GLY A 171 -24.44 -0.74 5.23
C GLY A 171 -24.29 0.62 5.88
N ASP A 172 -24.06 0.63 7.19
CA ASP A 172 -23.72 1.85 7.89
C ASP A 172 -22.50 2.41 7.17
N ALA A 173 -22.63 3.65 6.71
CA ALA A 173 -21.52 4.34 6.09
C ALA A 173 -20.29 4.19 7.01
N ALA A 174 -19.16 3.79 6.43
CA ALA A 174 -17.92 3.67 7.19
C ALA A 174 -17.73 4.97 8.00
N PRO A 175 -17.34 4.88 9.28
CA PRO A 175 -17.22 6.06 10.12
C PRO A 175 -16.23 7.04 9.47
N THR A 176 -16.67 8.28 9.29
CA THR A 176 -15.84 9.37 8.76
C THR A 176 -14.63 9.57 9.67
N LEU A 177 -13.43 9.56 9.09
CA LEU A 177 -12.20 9.89 9.81
C LEU A 177 -12.08 11.41 9.94
N THR A 178 -11.75 11.90 11.14
CA THR A 178 -11.61 13.34 11.39
C THR A 178 -10.31 13.66 12.11
N TRP A 179 -9.83 14.90 11.97
CA TRP A 179 -8.63 15.30 12.69
C TRP A 179 -8.83 15.22 14.21
N GLU A 180 -9.93 15.78 14.73
CA GLU A 180 -10.15 15.89 16.16
C GLU A 180 -10.30 14.52 16.84
N ALA A 181 -11.04 13.59 16.22
CA ALA A 181 -11.33 12.29 16.81
C ALA A 181 -10.25 11.24 16.53
N ASP A 182 -9.63 11.28 15.34
CA ASP A 182 -8.81 10.18 14.86
C ASP A 182 -7.34 10.56 14.65
N ILE A 183 -7.07 11.55 13.82
CA ILE A 183 -5.71 11.79 13.30
C ILE A 183 -4.85 12.58 14.28
N GLY A 184 -5.37 13.65 14.86
CA GLY A 184 -4.65 14.46 15.85
C GLY A 184 -4.24 13.65 17.10
N PRO A 185 -5.11 12.81 17.68
CA PRO A 185 -4.71 11.88 18.74
C PRO A 185 -3.65 10.87 18.29
N LEU A 186 -3.78 10.32 17.09
CA LEU A 186 -2.81 9.37 16.52
C LEU A 186 -1.41 9.99 16.39
N MET A 187 -1.30 11.19 15.80
CA MET A 187 -0.02 11.89 15.63
C MET A 187 0.68 12.14 16.98
N ARG A 188 -0.09 12.53 18.00
CA ARG A 188 0.44 12.73 19.36
C ARG A 188 0.85 11.42 20.01
N ALA A 189 0.03 10.38 19.91
CA ALA A 189 0.31 9.07 20.49
C ALA A 189 1.57 8.43 19.89
N ARG A 190 1.87 8.73 18.62
CA ARG A 190 3.09 8.28 17.94
C ARG A 190 4.30 9.20 18.14
N GLY A 191 4.15 10.28 18.92
CA GLY A 191 5.23 11.24 19.17
C GLY A 191 5.60 12.08 17.95
N CYS A 192 4.80 12.07 16.87
CA CYS A 192 5.07 12.85 15.67
C CYS A 192 5.13 14.34 16.01
N THR A 193 4.28 14.80 16.93
CA THR A 193 4.23 16.20 17.39
C THR A 193 5.47 16.66 18.15
N ASP A 194 6.29 15.75 18.70
CA ASP A 194 7.49 16.12 19.45
C ASP A 194 8.55 16.75 18.53
N CYS A 195 8.68 16.19 17.32
CA CYS A 195 9.52 16.74 16.26
C CYS A 195 8.74 17.75 15.41
N HIS A 196 7.55 17.37 14.93
CA HIS A 196 6.67 18.20 14.11
C HIS A 196 5.79 19.15 14.95
N GLY A 197 6.36 19.74 15.98
CA GLY A 197 5.83 20.92 16.68
C GLY A 197 6.93 21.92 17.01
N THR A 198 8.19 21.55 16.76
CA THR A 198 9.35 22.29 17.23
C THR A 198 10.44 22.41 16.16
N SER A 199 10.83 21.30 15.57
CA SER A 199 12.08 21.16 14.80
C SER A 199 11.90 20.53 13.43
N GLY A 200 10.74 19.92 13.17
CA GLY A 200 10.35 19.46 11.84
C GLY A 200 10.07 20.63 10.92
N ALA A 201 10.22 20.38 9.61
CA ALA A 201 9.85 21.36 8.57
C ALA A 201 8.37 21.75 8.64
N TYR A 202 7.51 20.84 9.10
CA TYR A 202 6.06 21.00 9.21
C TYR A 202 5.58 20.79 10.63
N SER A 203 4.46 21.43 10.98
CA SER A 203 3.79 21.23 12.26
C SER A 203 2.57 20.31 12.14
N LEU A 204 2.39 19.43 13.12
CA LEU A 204 1.28 18.49 13.27
C LEU A 204 0.56 18.71 14.62
N GLU A 205 0.80 19.82 15.31
CA GLU A 205 0.23 20.09 16.64
C GLU A 205 -1.29 20.21 16.63
N ASN A 206 -1.85 20.68 15.51
CA ASN A 206 -3.29 20.87 15.33
C ASN A 206 -3.66 20.82 13.83
N TYR A 207 -4.96 20.80 13.56
CA TYR A 207 -5.52 20.68 12.21
C TYR A 207 -4.98 21.73 11.25
N SER A 208 -5.06 23.01 11.64
CA SER A 208 -4.60 24.11 10.80
C SER A 208 -3.10 24.05 10.51
N ALA A 209 -2.31 23.54 11.45
CA ALA A 209 -0.88 23.37 11.27
C ALA A 209 -0.56 22.21 10.30
N ALA A 210 -1.31 21.12 10.38
CA ALA A 210 -1.16 19.96 9.49
C ALA A 210 -1.52 20.27 8.03
N LEU A 211 -2.48 21.17 7.78
CA LEU A 211 -2.79 21.71 6.44
C LEU A 211 -1.87 22.86 6.03
N GLY A 212 -1.07 23.37 6.97
CA GLY A 212 -0.24 24.53 6.77
C GLY A 212 1.01 24.25 5.94
N PHE A 213 1.63 25.35 5.51
CA PHE A 213 2.97 25.32 4.97
C PHE A 213 3.99 25.12 6.09
N GLY A 214 5.04 24.40 5.76
CA GLY A 214 6.20 24.25 6.62
C GLY A 214 7.26 25.30 6.33
N THR A 215 8.51 24.85 6.25
CA THR A 215 9.62 25.62 5.68
C THR A 215 9.61 25.67 4.16
N ASP A 216 8.80 24.85 3.51
CA ASP A 216 8.77 24.71 2.06
C ASP A 216 7.53 25.41 1.46
N GLU A 217 7.49 25.53 0.13
CA GLU A 217 6.44 26.24 -0.60
C GLU A 217 5.15 25.43 -0.78
N LEU A 218 5.13 24.15 -0.36
CA LEU A 218 3.95 23.28 -0.44
C LEU A 218 3.37 23.02 0.95
N PRO A 219 2.04 22.93 1.08
CA PRO A 219 1.42 22.52 2.33
C PRO A 219 1.71 21.04 2.62
N ASN A 220 1.75 20.68 3.90
CA ASN A 220 2.03 19.30 4.31
C ASN A 220 0.91 18.33 3.92
N VAL A 221 -0.34 18.78 4.03
CA VAL A 221 -1.54 18.04 3.66
C VAL A 221 -2.36 18.88 2.69
N ILE A 222 -2.75 18.28 1.57
CA ILE A 222 -3.67 18.82 0.58
C ILE A 222 -4.90 17.89 0.56
N PRO A 223 -6.09 18.38 0.97
CA PRO A 223 -7.33 17.62 0.94
C PRO A 223 -7.57 16.91 -0.40
N GLY A 224 -7.79 15.59 -0.36
CA GLY A 224 -8.07 14.77 -1.54
C GLY A 224 -6.86 14.44 -2.42
N ASP A 225 -5.65 14.92 -2.08
CA ASP A 225 -4.46 14.71 -2.89
C ASP A 225 -3.57 13.60 -2.30
N PRO A 226 -3.42 12.46 -2.99
CA PRO A 226 -2.53 11.38 -2.56
C PRO A 226 -1.05 11.77 -2.60
N LEU A 227 -0.68 12.87 -3.27
CA LEU A 227 0.69 13.38 -3.31
C LEU A 227 0.97 14.40 -2.20
N SER A 228 0.05 14.57 -1.25
CA SER A 228 0.31 15.30 0.00
C SER A 228 1.60 14.80 0.65
N LEU A 229 2.47 15.70 1.10
CA LEU A 229 3.77 15.32 1.66
C LEU A 229 3.62 14.37 2.85
N LEU A 230 2.63 14.60 3.72
CA LEU A 230 2.34 13.69 4.84
C LEU A 230 2.06 12.26 4.35
N VAL A 231 1.29 12.11 3.27
CA VAL A 231 0.97 10.80 2.67
C VAL A 231 2.24 10.14 2.15
N VAL A 232 3.02 10.86 1.35
CA VAL A 232 4.28 10.38 0.78
C VAL A 232 5.24 9.90 1.89
N TYR A 233 5.33 10.63 3.00
CA TYR A 233 6.16 10.22 4.15
C TYR A 233 5.60 9.00 4.90
N CYS A 234 4.27 8.92 5.06
CA CYS A 234 3.61 7.75 5.65
C CYS A 234 3.86 6.49 4.81
N GLU A 235 3.77 6.57 3.48
CA GLU A 235 4.03 5.45 2.57
C GLU A 235 5.50 4.99 2.58
N GLN A 236 6.42 5.93 2.74
CA GLN A 236 7.86 5.63 2.83
C GLN A 236 8.28 5.08 4.21
N GLY A 237 7.36 5.00 5.17
CA GLY A 237 7.63 4.46 6.51
C GLY A 237 8.43 5.40 7.42
N HIS A 238 8.19 6.71 7.33
CA HIS A 238 8.89 7.71 8.14
C HIS A 238 8.82 7.37 9.64
N HIS A 239 10.00 7.25 10.26
CA HIS A 239 10.21 6.89 11.68
C HIS A 239 9.48 5.63 12.17
N GLY A 240 9.14 4.70 11.28
CA GLY A 240 8.53 3.42 11.68
C GLY A 240 7.09 3.57 12.17
N MET A 241 6.34 4.54 11.66
CA MET A 241 4.89 4.58 11.84
C MET A 241 4.30 3.22 11.42
N PRO A 242 3.50 2.56 12.29
CA PRO A 242 2.85 1.31 11.92
C PRO A 242 1.97 1.51 10.70
N TYR A 243 1.92 0.49 9.87
CA TYR A 243 1.29 0.62 8.57
C TYR A 243 -0.23 0.88 8.66
N ASP A 244 -0.93 0.26 9.60
CA ASP A 244 -2.36 0.51 9.83
C ASP A 244 -2.65 1.99 10.17
N ASP A 245 -1.71 2.65 10.87
CA ASP A 245 -1.84 4.07 11.18
C ASP A 245 -1.55 4.93 9.95
N ALA A 246 -0.56 4.56 9.14
CA ALA A 246 -0.26 5.23 7.88
C ALA A 246 -1.47 5.16 6.93
N LEU A 247 -2.16 4.01 6.86
CA LEU A 247 -3.41 3.86 6.09
C LEU A 247 -4.53 4.75 6.63
N LYS A 248 -4.64 4.89 7.96
CA LYS A 248 -5.63 5.78 8.56
C LYS A 248 -5.39 7.24 8.17
N VAL A 249 -4.12 7.66 8.13
CA VAL A 249 -3.73 9.00 7.67
C VAL A 249 -4.00 9.18 6.18
N LEU A 250 -3.61 8.21 5.35
CA LEU A 250 -3.88 8.22 3.91
C LEU A 250 -5.39 8.36 3.64
N SER A 251 -6.21 7.51 4.26
CA SER A 251 -7.66 7.54 4.06
C SER A 251 -8.27 8.85 4.54
N TRP A 252 -7.82 9.40 5.68
CA TRP A 252 -8.25 10.73 6.10
C TRP A 252 -7.91 11.83 5.09
N VAL A 253 -6.69 11.84 4.54
CA VAL A 253 -6.28 12.86 3.56
C VAL A 253 -7.04 12.70 2.24
N VAL A 254 -7.09 11.49 1.69
CA VAL A 254 -7.52 11.21 0.31
C VAL A 254 -9.03 10.97 0.24
N ASP A 255 -9.56 10.10 1.10
CA ASP A 255 -10.97 9.65 1.00
C ASP A 255 -11.92 10.59 1.76
N PHE A 256 -11.43 11.17 2.86
CA PHE A 256 -12.21 12.08 3.70
C PHE A 256 -11.78 13.54 3.56
N GLU A 257 -11.00 13.85 2.52
CA GLU A 257 -10.57 15.21 2.16
C GLU A 257 -10.02 16.02 3.36
N ALA A 258 -9.25 15.36 4.21
CA ALA A 258 -8.71 15.90 5.45
C ALA A 258 -9.78 16.60 6.31
N ALA A 259 -10.91 15.95 6.58
CA ALA A 259 -11.99 16.52 7.41
C ALA A 259 -11.53 16.90 8.83
N GLU A 260 -11.99 18.05 9.33
CA GLU A 260 -11.69 18.52 10.69
C GLU A 260 -12.53 17.79 11.76
N ARG A 261 -13.84 17.61 11.49
CA ARG A 261 -14.89 17.13 12.42
C ARG A 261 -15.91 16.21 11.76
#